data_AF-A0A941FJR7-F1
#
_entry.id   AF-A0A941FJR7-F1
#
_cell.length_a   1.000
_cell.length_b   1.000
_cell.length_c   1.000
_cell.angle_alpha   90.00
_cell.angle_beta   90.00
_cell.angle_gamma   90.00
#
_symmetry.space_group_name_H-M   'P 1'
#
loop_
_entity.id
_entity.type
_entity.pdbx_description
1 polymer ?
#
loop_
_entity_poly.entity_id
_entity_poly.type
_entity_poly.pdbx_seq_one_letter_code
_entity_poly.pdbx_strand_id
1 'polypeptide(L)' 'MISKSMTTNKLMSITEAFKKIVEDNQSKAALCENERQITYKELDILSDKLAKRIIDLGIQEETMIGIPSKGPWN' A
#
# COMPACT_ATOMS: atom_id res chain seq x y z
N MET A 1 35.96 -20.13 4.89
CA MET A 1 34.54 -20.05 5.34
C MET A 1 33.97 -18.74 4.81
N ILE A 2 33.21 -18.79 3.73
CA ILE A 2 32.63 -17.59 3.10
C ILE A 2 31.12 -17.76 3.19
N SER A 3 30.52 -17.35 4.31
CA SER A 3 29.06 -17.29 4.46
C SER A 3 28.65 -15.83 4.50
N LYS A 4 28.88 -15.11 3.41
CA LYS A 4 28.09 -13.91 3.12
C LYS A 4 26.78 -14.43 2.54
N SER A 5 25.82 -14.67 3.43
CA SER A 5 24.47 -15.12 3.09
C SER A 5 23.97 -14.33 1.89
N MET A 6 23.64 -15.05 0.83
CA MET A 6 23.06 -14.50 -0.39
C MET A 6 21.74 -13.85 -0.02
N THR A 7 21.74 -12.54 0.20
CA THR A 7 20.50 -11.76 0.20
C THR A 7 20.02 -11.73 -1.25
N THR A 8 19.25 -12.74 -1.64
CA THR A 8 18.47 -12.72 -2.86
C THR A 8 17.57 -11.50 -2.78
N ASN A 9 17.93 -10.44 -3.49
CA ASN A 9 17.15 -9.22 -3.56
C ASN A 9 15.90 -9.55 -4.39
N LYS A 10 14.89 -10.12 -3.74
CA LYS A 10 13.65 -10.53 -4.38
C LYS A 10 12.98 -9.26 -4.90
N LEU A 11 12.87 -9.16 -6.23
CA LEU A 11 12.03 -8.14 -6.86
C LEU A 11 10.59 -8.36 -6.37
N MET A 12 10.05 -7.36 -5.70
CA MET A 12 8.69 -7.34 -5.18
C MET A 12 8.01 -6.06 -5.66
N SER A 13 6.72 -6.15 -5.95
CA SER A 13 5.91 -4.96 -6.17
C SER A 13 5.76 -4.17 -4.86
N ILE A 14 5.39 -2.89 -4.97
CA ILE A 14 5.07 -2.08 -3.80
C ILE A 14 3.90 -2.66 -3.00
N THR A 15 2.93 -3.29 -3.67
CA THR A 15 1.77 -3.92 -3.01
C THR A 15 2.18 -5.16 -2.23
N GLU A 16 3.10 -5.97 -2.75
CA GLU A 16 3.64 -7.13 -2.04
C GLU A 16 4.48 -6.71 -0.82
N ALA A 17 5.33 -5.69 -0.97
CA ALA A 17 6.10 -5.15 0.13
C ALA A 17 5.19 -4.57 1.23
N PHE A 18 4.12 -3.87 0.83
CA PHE A 18 3.13 -3.32 1.74
C PHE A 18 2.38 -4.41 2.52
N LYS A 19 1.90 -5.47 1.84
CA LYS A 19 1.21 -6.59 2.51
C LYS A 19 2.06 -7.24 3.61
N LYS A 20 3.38 -7.40 3.38
CA LYS A 20 4.32 -7.89 4.41
C LYS A 20 4.40 -6.98 5.63
N ILE A 21 4.44 -5.66 5.42
CA ILE A 21 4.45 -4.70 6.52
C ILE A 21 3.15 -4.79 7.32
N VAL A 22 2.01 -4.96 6.63
CA VAL A 22 0.69 -5.09 7.27
C VAL A 22 0.64 -6.35 8.15
N GLU A 23 1.15 -7.49 7.69
CA GLU A 23 1.17 -8.75 8.44
C GLU A 23 1.78 -8.57 9.84
N ASP A 24 2.92 -7.89 9.92
CA ASP A 24 3.68 -7.68 11.17
C ASP A 24 3.15 -6.50 12.02
N ASN A 25 2.37 -5.59 11.45
CA ASN A 25 2.05 -4.29 12.05
C ASN A 25 0.55 -3.94 12.04
N GLN A 26 -0.34 -4.93 11.94
CA GLN A 26 -1.78 -4.76 11.73
C GLN A 26 -2.43 -3.67 12.59
N SER A 27 -2.13 -3.63 13.90
CA SER A 27 -2.73 -2.69 14.86
C SER A 27 -1.95 -1.38 15.04
N LYS A 28 -0.78 -1.23 14.40
CA LYS A 28 0.01 0.00 14.49
C LYS A 28 -0.61 1.08 13.61
N ALA A 29 -0.55 2.33 14.06
CA ALA A 29 -0.95 3.48 13.28
C ALA A 29 -0.09 3.61 12.01
N ALA A 30 -0.75 3.67 10.86
CA ALA A 30 -0.12 3.85 9.55
C ALA A 30 -0.21 5.31 9.09
N LEU A 31 -1.35 5.96 9.28
CA LEU A 31 -1.54 7.39 9.04
C LEU A 31 -2.18 8.05 10.25
N CYS A 32 -1.69 9.25 10.58
CA CYS A 32 -2.24 10.11 11.60
C CYS A 32 -2.59 11.46 10.95
N GLU A 33 -3.86 11.83 10.93
CA GLU A 33 -4.35 13.11 10.46
C GLU A 33 -5.17 13.77 11.57
N ASN A 34 -4.65 14.85 12.15
CA ASN A 34 -5.22 15.50 13.32
C ASN A 34 -5.45 14.47 14.45
N GLU A 35 -6.70 14.36 14.94
CA GLU A 35 -7.08 13.38 15.97
C GLU A 35 -7.42 12.00 15.41
N ARG A 36 -7.48 11.84 14.08
CA ARG A 36 -7.81 10.57 13.44
C ARG A 36 -6.54 9.78 13.15
N GLN A 37 -6.58 8.51 13.53
CA GLN A 37 -5.54 7.55 13.21
C GLN A 37 -6.19 6.37 12.49
N ILE A 38 -5.52 5.88 11.46
CA ILE A 38 -5.87 4.62 10.84
C ILE A 38 -4.70 3.66 10.97
N THR A 39 -5.01 2.40 11.24
CA THR A 39 -4.03 1.33 11.38
C THR A 39 -3.58 0.79 10.01
N TYR A 40 -2.47 0.04 9.97
CA TYR A 40 -2.03 -0.64 8.75
C TYR A 40 -3.11 -1.58 8.20
N LYS A 41 -3.83 -2.29 9.07
CA LYS A 41 -4.94 -3.17 8.66
C LYS A 41 -6.10 -2.40 8.02
N GLU A 42 -6.48 -1.26 8.60
CA GLU A 42 -7.56 -0.44 8.05
C GLU A 42 -7.16 0.19 6.72
N LEU A 43 -5.92 0.68 6.61
CA LEU A 43 -5.38 1.21 5.35
C LEU A 43 -5.36 0.12 4.26
N ASP A 44 -4.97 -1.11 4.60
CA ASP A 44 -4.98 -2.24 3.67
C ASP A 44 -6.37 -2.54 3.13
N ILE A 45 -7.38 -2.60 4.02
CA ILE A 45 -8.78 -2.78 3.64
C ILE A 45 -9.29 -1.65 2.74
N LEU A 46 -8.92 -0.39 3.03
CA LEU A 46 -9.29 0.75 2.20
C LEU A 46 -8.64 0.70 0.81
N SER A 47 -7.37 0.31 0.74
CA SER A 47 -6.63 0.13 -0.50
C SER A 47 -7.25 -0.98 -1.37
N ASP A 48 -7.54 -2.14 -0.79
CA ASP A 48 -8.16 -3.26 -1.50
C ASP A 48 -9.57 -2.91 -2.02
N LYS A 49 -10.35 -2.14 -1.23
CA LYS A 49 -11.66 -1.64 -1.68
C LYS A 49 -11.55 -0.71 -2.88
N LEU A 50 -10.56 0.19 -2.88
CA LEU A 50 -10.29 1.08 -4.01
C LEU A 50 -9.90 0.27 -5.25
N ALA A 51 -8.98 -0.69 -5.11
CA ALA A 51 -8.55 -1.56 -6.20
C ALA A 51 -9.72 -2.34 -6.80
N LYS A 52 -10.57 -2.94 -5.96
CA LYS A 52 -11.78 -3.63 -6.41
C LYS A 52 -12.69 -2.70 -7.21
N ARG A 53 -12.94 -1.48 -6.72
CA ARG A 53 -13.78 -0.51 -7.43
C ARG A 53 -13.22 -0.13 -8.80
N ILE A 54 -11.90 0.02 -8.92
CA ILE A 54 -11.23 0.31 -10.20
C ILE A 54 -11.45 -0.85 -11.19
N ILE A 55 -11.28 -2.10 -10.73
CA ILE A 55 -11.52 -3.29 -11.55
C ILE A 55 -12.99 -3.38 -11.97
N ASP A 56 -13.92 -3.11 -11.04
CA ASP A 56 -15.37 -3.15 -11.30
C ASP A 56 -15.81 -2.08 -12.33
N LEU A 57 -15.03 -1.01 -12.53
CA LEU A 57 -15.26 -0.01 -13.58
C LEU A 57 -14.77 -0.47 -14.97
N GLY A 58 -14.20 -1.67 -15.08
CA GLY A 58 -13.67 -2.23 -16.33
C GLY A 58 -12.29 -1.72 -16.72
N ILE A 59 -11.59 -1.02 -15.82
CA ILE A 59 -10.25 -0.50 -16.06
C ILE A 59 -9.27 -1.67 -16.20
N GLN A 60 -8.52 -1.67 -17.30
CA GLN A 60 -7.56 -2.73 -17.62
C GLN A 60 -6.15 -2.38 -17.09
N GLU A 61 -5.29 -3.38 -17.08
CA GLU A 61 -3.86 -3.20 -16.83
C GLU A 61 -3.27 -2.10 -17.74
N GLU A 62 -2.23 -1.43 -17.24
CA GLU A 62 -1.54 -0.33 -17.93
C GLU A 62 -2.38 0.93 -18.20
N THR A 63 -3.64 0.97 -17.76
CA THR A 63 -4.47 2.18 -17.85
C THR A 63 -4.00 3.25 -16.87
N MET A 64 -3.79 4.47 -17.36
CA MET A 64 -3.43 5.61 -16.50
C MET A 64 -4.63 6.11 -15.69
N ILE A 65 -4.44 6.27 -14.37
CA ILE A 65 -5.46 6.78 -13.44
C ILE A 65 -4.94 8.04 -12.75
N GLY A 66 -5.67 9.15 -12.86
CA GLY A 66 -5.36 10.39 -12.15
C GLY A 66 -5.87 10.37 -10.71
N ILE A 67 -5.02 10.77 -9.76
CA ILE A 67 -5.40 10.93 -8.34
C ILE A 67 -5.46 12.44 -8.02
N PRO A 68 -6.64 13.07 -8.08
CA PRO A 68 -6.77 14.47 -7.68
C PRO A 68 -6.65 14.55 -6.16
N SER A 69 -5.68 15.32 -5.68
CA SER A 69 -5.51 15.61 -4.26
C SER A 69 -5.71 17.10 -3.99
N LYS A 70 -6.45 17.45 -2.95
CA LYS A 70 -6.43 18.81 -2.39
C LYS A 70 -5.19 18.94 -1.51
N GLY A 71 -4.08 19.39 -2.10
CA GLY A 71 -2.91 19.79 -1.33
C GLY A 71 -3.05 21.21 -0.79
N PRO A 72 -2.24 21.62 0.21
CA PRO A 72 -2.16 23.00 0.70
C PRO A 72 -1.52 23.99 -0.30
N TRP A 73 -1.32 23.56 -1.55
CA TRP A 73 -0.60 24.29 -2.59
C TRP A 73 -1.53 25.09 -3.53
N ASN A 74 -2.73 25.45 -3.07
CA ASN A 74 -3.70 26.23 -3.82
C ASN A 74 -4.21 27.41 -3.00
#